data_AF-A8DZ42-F1
#
_entry.id   AF-A8DZ42-F1
#
_cell.length_a   1.000
_cell.length_b   1.000
_cell.length_c   1.000
_cell.angle_alpha   90.00
_cell.angle_beta   90.00
_cell.angle_gamma   90.00
#
_symmetry.space_group_name_H-M   'P 1'
#
loop_
_entity.id
_entity.type
_entity.pdbx_description
1 polymer ?
#
loop_
_entity_poly.entity_id
_entity_poly.type
_entity_poly.pdbx_seq_one_letter_code
_entity_poly.pdbx_strand_id
1 'polypeptide(L)' 'MNFYSIFLLILLSLFSIQVTAEPPRCQSENQCKTDSVCDDGHCLTVDEMFEKYGKGKI' A
#
# COMPACT_ATOMS: atom_id res chain seq x y z
N MET A 1 -23.76 12.13 -26.47
CA MET A 1 -22.88 11.92 -25.30
C MET A 1 -23.68 12.32 -24.07
N ASN A 2 -24.01 11.37 -23.19
CA ASN A 2 -24.89 11.64 -22.05
C ASN A 2 -24.05 12.15 -20.88
N PHE A 3 -24.36 13.32 -20.33
CA PHE A 3 -23.59 13.94 -19.23
C PHE A 3 -23.49 13.01 -18.00
N TYR A 4 -24.53 12.22 -17.72
CA TYR A 4 -24.53 11.22 -16.66
C TYR A 4 -23.45 10.14 -16.88
N SER A 5 -23.21 9.76 -18.14
CA SER A 5 -22.22 8.74 -18.47
C SER A 5 -20.79 9.23 -18.22
N ILE A 6 -20.51 10.52 -18.49
CA ILE A 6 -19.21 11.13 -18.22
C ILE A 6 -18.96 11.19 -16.71
N PHE A 7 -19.97 11.60 -15.95
CA PHE A 7 -19.88 11.68 -14.49
C PHE A 7 -19.57 10.31 -13.85
N LEU A 8 -20.23 9.24 -14.33
CA LEU A 8 -19.96 7.88 -13.87
C LEU A 8 -18.54 7.41 -14.21
N LEU A 9 -18.03 7.73 -15.42
CA LEU A 9 -16.66 7.38 -15.80
C LEU A 9 -15.63 8.10 -14.91
N ILE A 10 -15.86 9.37 -14.57
CA ILE A 10 -14.99 10.13 -13.67
C ILE A 10 -14.98 9.48 -12.28
N LEU A 11 -16.14 9.16 -11.72
CA LEU A 11 -16.23 8.47 -10.43
C LEU A 11 -15.47 7.14 -10.43
N LEU A 12 -15.67 6.30 -11.44
CA LEU A 12 -14.98 5.01 -11.56
C LEU A 12 -13.46 5.17 -11.66
N SER A 13 -12.97 6.20 -12.35
CA SER A 13 -11.53 6.48 -12.44
C SER A 13 -10.91 6.85 -11.08
N LEU A 14 -11.65 7.57 -10.24
CA LEU A 14 -11.18 7.93 -8.89
C LEU A 14 -11.10 6.70 -7.96
N PHE A 15 -12.04 5.77 -8.06
CA PHE A 15 -12.01 4.53 -7.26
C PHE A 15 -10.94 3.54 -7.73
N SER A 16 -10.51 3.60 -8.99
CA SER A 16 -9.50 2.69 -9.55
C SER A 16 -8.08 2.97 -9.04
N ILE A 17 -7.86 4.10 -8.36
CA ILE A 17 -6.66 4.33 -7.54
C ILE A 17 -6.85 3.55 -6.23
N GLN A 18 -7.04 2.24 -6.37
CA GLN A 18 -6.98 1.34 -5.25
C GLN A 18 -5.52 1.35 -4.83
N VAL A 19 -5.28 2.09 -3.75
CA VAL A 19 -4.17 1.92 -2.83
C VAL A 19 -3.87 0.43 -2.79
N THR A 20 -2.81 0.02 -3.48
CA THR A 20 -2.26 -1.31 -3.32
C THR A 20 -1.79 -1.34 -1.88
N ALA A 21 -2.68 -1.78 -0.99
CA ALA A 21 -2.42 -1.99 0.42
C ALA A 21 -1.47 -3.17 0.65
N GLU A 22 -1.10 -3.88 -0.41
CA GLU A 22 0.04 -4.79 -0.35
C GLU A 22 1.34 -3.98 -0.39
N PRO A 23 2.17 -4.08 0.67
CA PRO A 23 3.50 -3.50 0.66
C PRO A 23 4.28 -4.03 -0.56
N PRO A 24 5.15 -3.20 -1.18
CA PRO A 24 5.88 -3.64 -2.35
C PRO A 24 6.75 -4.85 -2.02
N ARG A 25 6.78 -5.85 -2.90
CA ARG A 25 7.60 -7.04 -2.72
C ARG A 25 9.09 -6.67 -2.75
N CYS A 26 9.88 -7.33 -1.93
CA CYS A 26 11.32 -7.12 -1.86
C CYS A 26 12.06 -8.42 -1.59
N GLN A 27 13.34 -8.45 -1.97
CA GLN A 27 14.29 -9.51 -1.58
C GLN A 27 15.48 -8.96 -0.78
N SER A 28 15.64 -7.64 -0.77
CA SER A 28 16.72 -6.92 -0.09
C SER A 28 16.23 -5.53 0.28
N GLU A 29 16.74 -4.98 1.38
CA GLU A 29 16.38 -3.66 1.90
C GLU A 29 16.59 -2.52 0.90
N ASN A 30 17.58 -2.66 -0.01
CA ASN A 30 17.85 -1.66 -1.06
C ASN A 30 16.71 -1.51 -2.09
N GLN A 31 15.74 -2.42 -2.11
CA GLN A 31 14.56 -2.34 -2.98
C GLN A 31 13.43 -1.53 -2.34
N CYS A 32 13.56 -1.20 -1.05
CA CYS A 32 12.59 -0.48 -0.27
C CYS A 32 12.96 1.01 -0.15
N LYS A 33 12.01 1.85 0.26
CA LYS A 33 12.26 3.27 0.55
C LYS A 33 13.11 3.40 1.82
N THR A 34 13.74 4.57 2.00
CA THR A 34 14.66 4.90 3.11
C THR A 34 14.13 4.60 4.51
N ASP A 35 12.81 4.56 4.70
CA ASP A 35 12.16 4.31 6.01
C ASP A 35 11.35 2.99 6.04
N SER A 36 11.76 2.03 5.22
CA SER A 36 11.13 0.71 5.13
C SER A 36 12.18 -0.40 5.07
N VAL A 37 11.87 -1.51 5.71
CA VAL A 37 12.73 -2.69 5.82
C VAL A 37 12.08 -3.86 5.09
N CYS A 38 12.89 -4.72 4.48
CA CYS A 38 12.38 -5.88 3.79
C CYS A 38 12.12 -7.01 4.78
N ASP A 39 10.85 -7.32 5.05
CA ASP A 39 10.43 -8.36 5.98
C ASP A 39 9.38 -9.26 5.34
N ASP A 40 9.56 -10.58 5.48
CA ASP A 40 8.71 -11.60 4.85
C ASP A 40 8.46 -11.35 3.34
N GLY A 41 9.48 -10.83 2.65
CA GLY A 41 9.43 -10.51 1.23
C GLY A 41 8.62 -9.25 0.87
N HIS A 42 8.32 -8.39 1.84
CA HIS A 42 7.61 -7.13 1.64
C HIS A 42 8.32 -5.96 2.32
N CYS A 43 8.29 -4.79 1.69
CA CYS A 43 8.79 -3.57 2.31
C CYS A 43 7.81 -3.08 3.36
N LEU A 44 8.12 -3.33 4.63
CA LEU A 44 7.35 -2.83 5.74
C LEU A 44 7.93 -1.52 6.22
N THR A 45 7.08 -0.52 6.37
CA THR A 45 7.43 0.68 7.13
C THR A 45 7.62 0.35 8.60
N VAL A 46 8.30 1.25 9.32
CA VAL A 46 8.52 1.11 10.76
C VAL A 46 7.18 0.96 11.52
N ASP A 47 6.14 1.68 11.12
CA ASP A 47 4.81 1.59 11.73
C ASP A 47 4.17 0.21 11.52
N GLU A 48 4.27 -0.36 10.32
CA GLU A 48 3.77 -1.71 10.03
C GLU A 48 4.53 -2.78 10.81
N MET A 49 5.84 -2.59 11.02
CA MET A 49 6.63 -3.46 11.89
C MET A 49 6.16 -3.40 13.35
N PHE A 50 5.89 -2.20 13.86
CA PHE A 50 5.30 -2.05 15.19
C PHE A 50 3.91 -2.66 15.29
N GLU A 51 3.10 -2.59 14.24
CA GLU A 51 1.81 -3.27 14.24
C GLU A 51 1.96 -4.80 14.25
N LYS A 52 2.87 -5.33 13.42
CA LYS A 52 3.12 -6.76 13.25
C LYS A 52 3.71 -7.40 14.52
N TYR A 53 4.70 -6.75 15.14
CA TYR A 53 5.42 -7.29 16.30
C TYR A 53 5.00 -6.68 17.64
N GLY A 54 4.47 -5.45 17.64
CA GLY A 54 4.10 -4.72 18.85
C GLY A 54 2.76 -5.13 19.46
N LYS A 55 1.82 -5.71 18.68
CA LYS A 55 0.58 -6.30 19.23
C LYS A 55 0.83 -7.47 20.21
N GLY A 56 2.07 -7.96 20.30
CA GLY A 56 2.46 -9.05 21.21
C GLY A 56 2.96 -8.63 22.61
N LYS A 57 3.14 -7.34 22.89
CA LYS A 57 3.52 -6.87 24.24
C LYS A 57 2.30 -6.30 24.99
N ILE A 58 1.60 -7.20 25.66
CA ILE A 58 0.85 -6.91 26.89
C ILE A 58 1.85 -6.90 28.04
#